data_AF-A0A6I3BI71-F1
#
_entry.id   AF-A0A6I3BI71-F1
#
_cell.length_a   1.000
_cell.length_b   1.000
_cell.length_c   1.000
_cell.angle_alpha   90.00
_cell.angle_beta   90.00
_cell.angle_gamma   90.00
#
_symmetry.space_group_name_H-M   'P 1'
#
loop_
_entity.id
_entity.type
_entity.pdbx_description
1 polymer ?
#
loop_
_entity_poly.entity_id
_entity_poly.type
_entity_poly.pdbx_seq_one_letter_code
_entity_poly.pdbx_strand_id
1 'polypeptide(L)'
;MAQAHGTRENPAEVVIVGSGPAGYTAAIYTARAQLEPILYQGSVTAGGALMNTTEVENFPGFTAGIMGPELMDSMRDQAERFGTKMITDDITEMELAGSIKRLVDGSGNEVFAKSVILAMGSAYRELGLPDEKRLSGHGVSWCATCDGFFFRDQDIAVVGGGDSAVEEATFLTRFASSVTMIHRRDSLRASKIMAERAHSNPKIKFAWNSEVSEIHGEAKVSAVTLRNVNDGSTSTLPITGLFVAIGHDPRNELVKNQISLDSEGYVLVEERSTRTNLSGVFACGDLVDHTYRQAITAAGSGCQAALDAERFLAGSH
;
A
#
# COMPACT_ATOMS: atom_id res chain seq x y z
N MET A 1 23.11 -31.36 0.09
CA MET A 1 22.04 -30.69 0.89
C MET A 1 22.55 -29.28 1.16
N ALA A 2 21.87 -28.25 0.65
CA ALA A 2 22.23 -26.87 1.00
C ALA A 2 22.16 -26.72 2.52
N GLN A 3 23.17 -26.11 3.15
CA GLN A 3 23.11 -25.81 4.58
C GLN A 3 21.94 -24.86 4.83
N ALA A 4 21.19 -25.07 5.91
CA ALA A 4 20.15 -24.13 6.30
C ALA A 4 20.81 -22.78 6.63
N HIS A 5 20.57 -21.76 5.81
CA HIS A 5 20.90 -20.37 6.11
C HIS A 5 19.74 -19.72 6.88
N GLY A 6 20.06 -18.75 7.73
CA GLY A 6 19.09 -18.11 8.62
C GLY A 6 19.17 -18.55 10.08
N THR A 7 20.19 -19.35 10.47
CA THR A 7 20.44 -19.69 11.88
C THR A 7 21.38 -18.68 12.52
N ARG A 8 21.54 -18.74 13.84
CA ARG A 8 22.45 -17.85 14.56
C ARG A 8 23.92 -18.02 14.14
N GLU A 9 24.35 -19.25 13.88
CA GLU A 9 25.71 -19.60 13.45
C GLU A 9 25.93 -19.37 11.95
N ASN A 10 24.84 -19.39 11.16
CA ASN A 10 24.85 -19.15 9.72
C ASN A 10 23.72 -18.18 9.31
N PRO A 11 23.83 -16.88 9.63
CA PRO A 11 22.79 -15.91 9.31
C PRO A 11 22.57 -15.79 7.80
N ALA A 12 21.32 -15.62 7.39
CA ALA A 12 20.98 -15.35 5.99
C ALA A 12 21.63 -14.02 5.55
N GLU A 13 22.02 -13.92 4.28
CA GLU A 13 22.53 -12.65 3.74
C GLU A 13 21.45 -11.58 3.79
N VAL A 14 20.23 -11.93 3.38
CA VAL A 14 19.07 -11.02 3.35
C VAL A 14 17.77 -11.73 3.69
N VAL A 15 16.98 -11.09 4.56
CA VAL A 15 15.57 -11.43 4.81
C VAL A 15 14.68 -10.29 4.32
N ILE A 16 13.63 -10.63 3.59
CA ILE A 16 12.65 -9.68 3.05
C ILE A 16 11.33 -9.91 3.78
N VAL A 17 10.73 -8.84 4.31
CA VAL A 17 9.46 -8.92 5.04
C VAL A 17 8.40 -8.18 4.25
N GLY A 18 7.46 -8.95 3.68
CA GLY A 18 6.39 -8.45 2.82
C GLY A 18 6.49 -8.98 1.38
N SER A 19 5.32 -9.25 0.80
CA SER A 19 5.15 -9.92 -0.50
C SER A 19 4.36 -9.09 -1.52
N GLY A 20 4.35 -7.77 -1.37
CA GLY A 20 3.83 -6.90 -2.43
C GLY A 20 4.82 -6.78 -3.61
N PRO A 21 4.53 -5.90 -4.58
CA PRO A 21 5.42 -5.63 -5.71
C PRO A 21 6.86 -5.27 -5.30
N ALA A 22 7.02 -4.51 -4.21
CA ALA A 22 8.32 -4.16 -3.66
C ALA A 22 9.11 -5.38 -3.16
N GLY A 23 8.46 -6.23 -2.36
CA GLY A 23 9.08 -7.42 -1.77
C GLY A 23 9.49 -8.44 -2.83
N TYR A 24 8.60 -8.76 -3.78
CA TYR A 24 8.94 -9.67 -4.87
C TYR A 24 10.03 -9.12 -5.79
N THR A 25 10.02 -7.82 -6.10
CA THR A 25 11.10 -7.23 -6.89
C THR A 25 12.43 -7.30 -6.15
N ALA A 26 12.45 -7.00 -4.85
CA ALA A 26 13.64 -7.13 -4.02
C ALA A 26 14.17 -8.58 -4.01
N ALA A 27 13.27 -9.56 -3.91
CA ALA A 27 13.59 -10.98 -3.93
C ALA A 27 14.21 -11.42 -5.26
N ILE A 28 13.63 -10.99 -6.39
CA ILE A 28 14.17 -11.29 -7.73
C ILE A 28 15.60 -10.79 -7.86
N TYR A 29 15.87 -9.54 -7.46
CA TYR A 29 17.21 -8.95 -7.59
C TYR A 29 18.23 -9.59 -6.66
N THR A 30 17.88 -9.79 -5.38
CA THR A 30 18.78 -10.43 -4.40
C THR A 30 19.04 -11.91 -4.73
N ALA A 31 18.06 -12.65 -5.23
CA ALA A 31 18.24 -14.03 -5.67
C ALA A 31 19.18 -14.12 -6.88
N ARG A 32 19.02 -13.21 -7.85
CA ARG A 32 19.92 -13.13 -9.02
C ARG A 32 21.35 -12.73 -8.66
N ALA A 33 21.53 -12.00 -7.56
CA ALA A 33 22.83 -11.69 -6.97
C ALA A 33 23.42 -12.85 -6.13
N GLN A 34 22.79 -14.03 -6.13
CA GLN A 34 23.21 -15.23 -5.39
C GLN A 34 23.25 -15.02 -3.86
N LEU A 35 22.38 -14.15 -3.33
CA LEU A 35 22.26 -13.89 -1.89
C LEU A 35 21.29 -14.84 -1.17
N GLU A 36 20.73 -15.82 -1.87
CA GLU A 36 19.81 -16.83 -1.31
C GLU A 36 18.73 -16.23 -0.39
N PRO A 37 17.91 -15.26 -0.88
CA PRO A 37 17.01 -14.49 -0.02
C PRO A 37 15.91 -15.35 0.60
N ILE A 38 15.57 -15.05 1.86
CA ILE A 38 14.36 -15.56 2.51
C ILE A 38 13.30 -14.45 2.46
N LEU A 39 12.11 -14.75 1.93
CA LEU A 39 10.99 -13.81 1.90
C LEU A 39 9.83 -14.35 2.75
N TYR A 40 9.40 -13.55 3.73
CA TYR A 40 8.19 -13.78 4.52
C TYR A 40 7.00 -13.11 3.85
N GLN A 41 6.05 -13.93 3.41
CA GLN A 41 4.92 -13.46 2.60
C GLN A 41 3.75 -12.92 3.41
N GLY A 42 3.68 -13.28 4.69
CA GLY A 42 2.48 -13.15 5.50
C GLY A 42 1.55 -14.35 5.31
N SER A 43 0.87 -14.77 6.39
CA SER A 43 0.05 -15.98 6.39
C SER A 43 -1.26 -15.82 5.61
N VAL A 44 -1.83 -14.61 5.64
CA VAL A 44 -3.13 -14.29 5.02
C VAL A 44 -2.99 -13.28 3.88
N THR A 45 -2.04 -12.34 3.98
CA THR A 45 -1.94 -11.20 3.07
C THR A 45 -0.86 -11.35 1.99
N ALA A 46 -0.50 -12.60 1.65
CA ALA A 46 0.48 -12.88 0.60
C ALA A 46 0.08 -12.22 -0.73
N GLY A 47 0.99 -11.49 -1.38
CA GLY A 47 0.72 -10.70 -2.59
C GLY A 47 0.32 -9.24 -2.32
N GLY A 48 0.03 -8.88 -1.07
CA GLY A 48 -0.26 -7.50 -0.68
C GLY A 48 -1.58 -6.95 -1.24
N ALA A 49 -1.67 -5.62 -1.36
CA ALA A 49 -2.93 -4.92 -1.68
C ALA A 49 -3.54 -5.31 -3.04
N LEU A 50 -2.71 -5.69 -4.01
CA LEU A 50 -3.17 -6.07 -5.35
C LEU A 50 -3.97 -7.38 -5.37
N MET A 51 -3.94 -8.19 -4.31
CA MET A 51 -4.81 -9.37 -4.22
C MET A 51 -6.30 -9.00 -4.12
N ASN A 52 -6.59 -7.77 -3.70
CA ASN A 52 -7.95 -7.28 -3.53
C ASN A 52 -8.41 -6.38 -4.69
N THR A 53 -7.56 -6.17 -5.70
CA THR A 53 -7.96 -5.44 -6.91
C THR A 53 -8.40 -6.41 -8.01
N THR A 54 -9.23 -5.90 -8.92
CA THR A 54 -9.63 -6.65 -10.11
C THR A 54 -8.61 -6.43 -11.20
N GLU A 55 -8.78 -5.43 -12.06
CA GLU A 55 -7.92 -5.18 -13.21
C GLU A 55 -6.85 -4.11 -12.93
N VAL A 56 -5.63 -4.36 -13.40
CA VAL A 56 -4.48 -3.47 -13.33
C VAL A 56 -4.09 -3.06 -14.75
N GLU A 57 -4.38 -1.82 -15.13
CA GLU A 57 -4.07 -1.29 -16.46
C GLU A 57 -2.82 -0.39 -16.50
N ASN A 58 -2.28 -0.04 -15.33
CA ASN A 58 -1.21 0.95 -15.19
C ASN A 58 0.16 0.35 -14.81
N PHE A 59 0.28 -0.98 -14.75
CA PHE A 59 1.57 -1.66 -14.61
C PHE A 59 2.17 -1.93 -16.00
N PRO A 60 3.33 -1.33 -16.35
CA PRO A 60 3.87 -1.42 -17.70
C PRO A 60 4.28 -2.86 -18.06
N GLY A 61 4.00 -3.25 -19.31
CA GLY A 61 4.27 -4.59 -19.82
C GLY A 61 3.01 -5.41 -20.13
N PHE A 62 1.86 -4.99 -19.62
CA PHE A 62 0.57 -5.66 -19.83
C PHE A 62 -0.36 -4.78 -20.67
N THR A 63 -0.26 -4.90 -22.00
CA THR A 63 -0.99 -4.02 -22.95
C THR A 63 -2.50 -4.20 -22.94
N ALA A 64 -2.99 -5.33 -22.46
CA ALA A 64 -4.41 -5.65 -22.33
C ALA A 64 -4.90 -5.58 -20.87
N GLY A 65 -4.12 -4.99 -19.96
CA GLY A 65 -4.35 -5.12 -18.53
C GLY A 65 -3.97 -6.51 -18.00
N ILE A 66 -4.02 -6.67 -16.68
CA ILE A 66 -3.83 -7.94 -15.98
C ILE A 66 -4.62 -7.95 -14.68
N MET A 67 -5.11 -9.10 -14.24
CA MET A 67 -5.73 -9.21 -12.92
C MET A 67 -4.69 -9.00 -11.81
N GLY A 68 -5.05 -8.26 -10.75
CA GLY A 68 -4.17 -8.01 -9.60
C GLY A 68 -3.55 -9.29 -9.02
N PRO A 69 -4.35 -10.33 -8.71
CA PRO A 69 -3.84 -11.63 -8.28
C PRO A 69 -2.90 -12.30 -9.29
N GLU A 70 -3.23 -12.26 -10.59
CA GLU A 70 -2.39 -12.87 -11.64
C GLU A 70 -1.02 -12.16 -11.75
N LEU A 71 -1.00 -10.83 -11.61
CA LEU A 71 0.24 -10.06 -11.56
C LEU A 71 1.10 -10.48 -10.35
N MET A 72 0.51 -10.64 -9.17
CA MET A 72 1.23 -11.05 -7.96
C MET A 72 1.73 -12.49 -8.03
N ASP A 73 0.93 -13.41 -8.56
CA ASP A 73 1.34 -14.78 -8.82
C ASP A 73 2.53 -14.81 -9.79
N SER A 74 2.48 -14.04 -10.89
CA SER A 74 3.61 -13.95 -11.83
C SER A 74 4.88 -13.40 -11.18
N MET A 75 4.78 -12.43 -10.28
CA MET A 75 5.94 -11.89 -9.55
C MET A 75 6.50 -12.88 -8.52
N ARG A 76 5.62 -13.59 -7.80
CA ARG A 76 6.01 -14.67 -6.87
C ARG A 76 6.76 -15.77 -7.61
N ASP A 77 6.19 -16.29 -8.68
CA ASP A 77 6.75 -17.39 -9.46
C ASP A 77 8.11 -16.99 -10.08
N GLN A 78 8.28 -15.71 -10.44
CA GLN A 78 9.57 -15.19 -10.90
C GLN A 78 10.62 -15.18 -9.79
N ALA A 79 10.26 -14.77 -8.57
CA ALA A 79 11.16 -14.79 -7.42
C ALA A 79 11.56 -16.24 -7.05
N GLU A 80 10.60 -17.16 -6.97
CA GLU A 80 10.85 -18.58 -6.72
C GLU A 80 11.75 -19.22 -7.78
N ARG A 81 11.52 -18.91 -9.06
CA ARG A 81 12.35 -19.39 -10.17
C ARG A 81 13.82 -19.03 -10.01
N PHE A 82 14.15 -17.88 -9.42
CA PHE A 82 15.53 -17.46 -9.17
C PHE A 82 16.10 -17.99 -7.85
N GLY A 83 15.32 -18.74 -7.06
CA GLY A 83 15.80 -19.41 -5.86
C GLY A 83 15.48 -18.70 -4.55
N THR A 84 14.55 -17.73 -4.54
CA THR A 84 14.05 -17.16 -3.28
C THR A 84 13.38 -18.24 -2.43
N LYS A 85 13.78 -18.34 -1.16
CA LYS A 85 13.12 -19.19 -0.17
C LYS A 85 11.88 -18.48 0.34
N MET A 86 10.72 -18.98 -0.04
CA MET A 86 9.42 -18.46 0.33
C MET A 86 8.94 -19.04 1.67
N ILE A 87 8.51 -18.18 2.59
CA ILE A 87 7.90 -18.57 3.87
C ILE A 87 6.52 -17.95 3.99
N THR A 88 5.51 -18.81 4.11
CA THR A 88 4.11 -18.41 4.31
C THR A 88 3.81 -18.34 5.81
N ASP A 89 4.35 -17.31 6.45
CA ASP A 89 4.08 -16.95 7.84
C ASP A 89 4.27 -15.43 8.00
N ASP A 90 3.73 -14.87 9.07
CA ASP A 90 3.93 -13.48 9.46
C ASP A 90 5.16 -13.36 10.36
N ILE A 91 5.95 -12.29 10.18
CA ILE A 91 6.90 -11.90 11.22
C ILE A 91 6.13 -11.19 12.33
N THR A 92 6.33 -11.61 13.58
CA THR A 92 5.65 -11.04 14.75
C THR A 92 6.58 -10.23 15.65
N GLU A 93 7.90 -10.40 15.51
CA GLU A 93 8.91 -9.67 16.29
C GLU A 93 10.17 -9.44 15.45
N MET A 94 10.82 -8.29 15.64
CA MET A 94 12.12 -7.98 15.05
C MET A 94 13.03 -7.29 16.04
N GLU A 95 14.28 -7.71 16.09
CA GLU A 95 15.41 -7.00 16.70
C GLU A 95 16.37 -6.60 15.58
N LEU A 96 16.41 -5.31 15.24
CA LEU A 96 17.08 -4.82 14.04
C LEU A 96 18.43 -4.13 14.33
N ALA A 97 18.77 -3.93 15.60
CA ALA A 97 20.02 -3.32 16.00
C ALA A 97 21.21 -4.30 15.88
N GLY A 98 22.41 -3.76 15.61
CA GLY A 98 23.63 -4.54 15.53
C GLY A 98 23.91 -5.13 14.14
N SER A 99 24.96 -5.96 14.06
CA SER A 99 25.41 -6.53 12.79
C SER A 99 24.50 -7.65 12.28
N ILE A 100 23.94 -8.46 13.18
CA ILE A 100 22.99 -9.54 12.89
C ILE A 100 21.63 -9.19 13.47
N LYS A 101 20.62 -9.31 12.62
CA LYS A 101 19.21 -9.03 12.91
C LYS A 101 18.55 -10.34 13.31
N ARG A 102 17.63 -10.30 14.26
CA ARG A 102 16.81 -11.44 14.67
C ARG A 102 15.36 -11.13 14.36
N LEU A 103 14.65 -12.05 13.73
CA LEU A 103 13.22 -11.96 13.48
C LEU A 103 12.55 -13.25 14.00
N VAL A 104 11.31 -13.14 14.45
CA VAL A 104 10.51 -14.26 14.93
C VAL A 104 9.23 -14.35 14.11
N ASP A 105 8.92 -15.53 13.58
CA ASP A 105 7.66 -15.77 12.85
C ASP A 105 6.49 -16.14 13.77
N GLY A 106 5.27 -16.17 13.22
CA GLY A 106 4.04 -16.49 13.95
C GLY A 106 4.04 -17.89 14.57
N SER A 107 4.87 -18.79 14.05
CA SER A 107 5.10 -20.13 14.58
C SER A 107 6.14 -20.16 15.72
N GLY A 108 6.79 -19.04 16.03
CA GLY A 108 7.82 -18.91 17.05
C GLY A 108 9.22 -19.33 16.59
N ASN A 109 9.44 -19.55 15.29
CA ASN A 109 10.77 -19.83 14.77
C ASN A 109 11.58 -18.54 14.67
N GLU A 110 12.86 -18.62 15.03
CA GLU A 110 13.79 -17.52 14.87
C GLU A 110 14.52 -17.62 13.53
N VAL A 111 14.67 -16.47 12.86
CA VAL A 111 15.53 -16.30 11.69
C VAL A 111 16.52 -15.17 11.93
N PHE A 112 17.78 -15.41 11.58
CA PHE A 112 18.88 -14.47 11.74
C PHE A 112 19.38 -13.99 10.39
N ALA A 113 19.64 -12.70 10.24
CA ALA A 113 20.05 -12.12 8.96
C ALA A 113 21.15 -11.06 9.11
N LYS A 114 22.03 -10.95 8.11
CA LYS A 114 22.99 -9.85 7.99
C LYS A 114 22.34 -8.58 7.42
N SER A 115 21.25 -8.70 6.67
CA SER A 115 20.47 -7.55 6.20
C SER A 115 18.97 -7.85 6.18
N VAL A 116 18.15 -6.80 6.29
CA VAL A 116 16.69 -6.90 6.24
C VAL A 116 16.13 -5.85 5.30
N ILE A 117 15.21 -6.26 4.41
CA ILE A 117 14.43 -5.36 3.56
C ILE A 117 12.99 -5.35 4.06
N LEU A 118 12.54 -4.19 4.50
CA LEU A 118 11.17 -3.93 4.97
C LEU A 118 10.31 -3.52 3.77
N ALA A 119 9.43 -4.43 3.34
CA ALA A 119 8.51 -4.26 2.22
C ALA A 119 7.06 -4.47 2.69
N MET A 120 6.75 -4.04 3.92
CA MET A 120 5.50 -4.34 4.63
C MET A 120 4.29 -3.55 4.11
N GLY A 121 4.52 -2.53 3.29
CA GLY A 121 3.49 -1.71 2.66
C GLY A 121 2.69 -0.83 3.63
N SER A 122 1.51 -0.42 3.19
CA SER A 122 0.53 0.33 3.97
C SER A 122 -0.86 -0.27 3.81
N ALA A 123 -1.76 0.06 4.73
CA ALA A 123 -3.18 -0.29 4.65
C ALA A 123 -4.02 0.96 4.39
N TYR A 124 -5.07 0.82 3.58
CA TYR A 124 -6.07 1.86 3.43
C TYR A 124 -6.84 2.03 4.74
N ARG A 125 -7.17 3.27 5.09
CA ARG A 125 -8.17 3.53 6.13
C ARG A 125 -9.56 3.30 5.56
N GLU A 126 -10.29 2.42 6.23
CA GLU A 126 -11.66 2.05 5.87
C GLU A 126 -12.69 2.90 6.65
N LEU A 127 -13.91 3.01 6.12
CA LEU A 127 -15.05 3.59 6.83
C LEU A 127 -15.56 2.66 7.94
N GLY A 128 -15.30 1.36 7.83
CA GLY A 128 -15.73 0.33 8.78
C GLY A 128 -17.19 -0.07 8.59
N LEU A 129 -17.73 0.07 7.37
CA LEU A 129 -19.12 -0.25 7.07
C LEU A 129 -19.27 -1.68 6.53
N PRO A 130 -20.37 -2.40 6.86
CA PRO A 130 -20.54 -3.80 6.46
C PRO A 130 -20.40 -4.06 4.95
N ASP A 131 -20.96 -3.17 4.13
CA ASP A 131 -20.98 -3.30 2.67
C ASP A 131 -19.72 -2.76 1.99
N GLU A 132 -18.81 -2.12 2.72
CA GLU A 132 -17.58 -1.54 2.17
C GLU A 132 -16.69 -2.63 1.56
N LYS A 133 -16.43 -3.71 2.32
CA LYS A 133 -15.65 -4.86 1.83
C LYS A 133 -16.39 -5.67 0.78
N ARG A 134 -17.70 -5.85 0.94
CA ARG A 134 -18.53 -6.63 0.00
C ARG A 134 -18.58 -5.99 -1.39
N LEU A 135 -18.57 -4.67 -1.46
CA LEU A 135 -18.64 -3.90 -2.72
C LEU A 135 -17.27 -3.39 -3.19
N SER A 136 -16.17 -3.84 -2.57
CA SER A 136 -14.80 -3.58 -3.02
C SER A 136 -14.61 -4.06 -4.46
N GLY A 137 -14.09 -3.21 -5.35
CA GLY A 137 -13.96 -3.52 -6.79
C GLY A 137 -15.29 -3.54 -7.56
N HIS A 138 -16.41 -3.32 -6.87
CA HIS A 138 -17.77 -3.25 -7.44
C HIS A 138 -18.42 -1.90 -7.16
N GLY A 139 -17.63 -0.83 -7.18
CA GLY A 139 -18.07 0.54 -6.92
C GLY A 139 -17.48 1.15 -5.66
N VAL A 140 -16.89 0.38 -4.75
CA VAL A 140 -16.06 0.91 -3.65
C VAL A 140 -14.58 0.80 -4.04
N SER A 141 -13.83 1.89 -3.87
CA SER A 141 -12.39 1.95 -4.14
C SER A 141 -11.66 2.82 -3.12
N TRP A 142 -10.39 2.55 -2.90
CA TRP A 142 -9.46 3.39 -2.12
C TRP A 142 -8.35 4.01 -2.99
N CYS A 143 -8.44 3.87 -4.31
CA CYS A 143 -7.43 4.37 -5.24
C CYS A 143 -8.07 5.00 -6.49
N ALA A 144 -8.20 6.32 -6.49
CA ALA A 144 -8.72 7.05 -7.65
C ALA A 144 -7.88 6.86 -8.92
N THR A 145 -6.55 6.79 -8.81
CA THR A 145 -5.64 6.62 -9.95
C THR A 145 -5.69 5.23 -10.57
N CYS A 146 -6.09 4.23 -9.79
CA CYS A 146 -6.27 2.85 -10.22
C CYS A 146 -7.60 2.72 -10.98
N ASP A 147 -8.71 3.14 -10.36
CA ASP A 147 -10.04 2.74 -10.82
C ASP A 147 -10.83 3.87 -11.50
N GLY A 148 -10.35 5.13 -11.41
CA GLY A 148 -11.08 6.30 -11.87
C GLY A 148 -11.50 6.26 -13.34
N PHE A 149 -10.75 5.54 -14.18
CA PHE A 149 -11.06 5.36 -15.60
C PHE A 149 -12.39 4.61 -15.84
N PHE A 150 -12.74 3.65 -14.98
CA PHE A 150 -13.96 2.83 -15.11
C PHE A 150 -15.25 3.62 -14.84
N PHE A 151 -15.15 4.79 -14.22
CA PHE A 151 -16.30 5.64 -13.86
C PHE A 151 -16.53 6.80 -14.85
N ARG A 152 -16.11 6.63 -16.10
CA ARG A 152 -16.35 7.62 -17.16
C ARG A 152 -17.85 7.92 -17.30
N ASP A 153 -18.17 9.20 -17.34
CA ASP A 153 -19.53 9.75 -17.49
C ASP A 153 -20.50 9.33 -16.37
N GLN A 154 -20.01 8.83 -15.23
CA GLN A 154 -20.85 8.46 -14.09
C GLN A 154 -20.80 9.49 -12.95
N ASP A 155 -21.78 9.44 -12.05
CA ASP A 155 -21.81 10.24 -10.82
C ASP A 155 -21.20 9.43 -9.67
N ILE A 156 -20.20 10.01 -9.01
CA ILE A 156 -19.41 9.35 -7.97
C ILE A 156 -19.24 10.24 -6.73
N ALA A 157 -18.80 9.65 -5.62
CA ALA A 157 -18.45 10.37 -4.41
C ALA A 157 -17.02 10.07 -3.95
N VAL A 158 -16.40 11.05 -3.28
CA VAL A 158 -15.11 10.91 -2.61
C VAL A 158 -15.29 11.25 -1.13
N VAL A 159 -14.87 10.36 -0.24
CA VAL A 159 -14.90 10.60 1.22
C VAL A 159 -13.54 11.11 1.67
N GLY A 160 -13.50 12.31 2.26
CA GLY A 160 -12.28 12.89 2.78
C GLY A 160 -12.24 14.41 2.67
N GLY A 161 -11.19 15.02 3.22
CA GLY A 161 -11.03 16.48 3.14
C GLY A 161 -9.61 17.00 3.38
N GLY A 162 -8.61 16.12 3.35
CA GLY A 162 -7.19 16.51 3.27
C GLY A 162 -6.76 16.73 1.81
N ASP A 163 -5.48 17.02 1.60
CA ASP A 163 -4.94 17.25 0.26
C ASP A 163 -5.15 16.03 -0.66
N SER A 164 -4.91 14.80 -0.17
CA SER A 164 -5.11 13.58 -0.97
C SER A 164 -6.55 13.43 -1.47
N ALA A 165 -7.55 13.69 -0.62
CA ALA A 165 -8.95 13.61 -1.03
C ALA A 165 -9.30 14.66 -2.11
N VAL A 166 -8.70 15.85 -2.03
CA VAL A 166 -8.88 16.90 -3.04
C VAL A 166 -8.16 16.55 -4.34
N GLU A 167 -6.95 15.99 -4.27
CA GLU A 167 -6.20 15.51 -5.43
C GLU A 167 -6.97 14.42 -6.17
N GLU A 168 -7.46 13.42 -5.43
CA GLU A 168 -8.26 12.32 -5.98
C GLU A 168 -9.56 12.82 -6.60
N ALA A 169 -10.33 13.65 -5.88
CA ALA A 169 -11.56 14.24 -6.42
C ALA A 169 -11.30 15.04 -7.70
N THR A 170 -10.23 15.85 -7.72
CA THR A 170 -9.84 16.63 -8.89
C THR A 170 -9.43 15.74 -10.05
N PHE A 171 -8.64 14.70 -9.80
CA PHE A 171 -8.25 13.71 -10.81
C PHE A 171 -9.48 13.01 -11.42
N LEU A 172 -10.42 12.59 -10.59
CA LEU A 172 -11.63 11.90 -11.00
C LEU A 172 -12.56 12.75 -11.87
N THR A 173 -12.53 14.09 -11.73
CA THR A 173 -13.32 14.98 -12.62
C THR A 173 -12.95 14.89 -14.10
N ARG A 174 -11.78 14.32 -14.42
CA ARG A 174 -11.35 14.04 -15.80
C ARG A 174 -12.18 12.94 -16.47
N PHE A 175 -12.79 12.05 -15.68
CA PHE A 175 -13.55 10.91 -16.16
C PHE A 175 -15.03 11.03 -15.81
N ALA A 176 -15.34 11.33 -14.54
CA ALA A 176 -16.71 11.35 -14.02
C ALA A 176 -17.54 12.53 -14.56
N SER A 177 -18.87 12.34 -14.60
CA SER A 177 -19.85 13.40 -14.89
C SER A 177 -19.91 14.39 -13.73
N SER A 178 -19.95 13.90 -12.49
CA SER A 178 -19.86 14.70 -11.28
C SER A 178 -19.16 13.96 -10.14
N VAL A 179 -18.56 14.72 -9.23
CA VAL A 179 -17.87 14.21 -8.04
C VAL A 179 -18.44 14.91 -6.82
N THR A 180 -19.03 14.16 -5.90
CA THR A 180 -19.49 14.69 -4.61
C THR A 180 -18.46 14.39 -3.53
N MET A 181 -17.79 15.43 -3.03
CA MET A 181 -16.90 15.31 -1.87
C MET A 181 -17.71 15.29 -0.58
N ILE A 182 -17.65 14.18 0.15
CA ILE A 182 -18.30 14.00 1.44
C ILE A 182 -17.29 14.27 2.54
N HIS A 183 -17.57 15.28 3.36
CA HIS A 183 -16.68 15.65 4.45
C HIS A 183 -17.45 15.93 5.74
N ARG A 184 -16.96 15.34 6.84
CA ARG A 184 -17.58 15.44 8.17
C ARG A 184 -17.48 16.82 8.84
N ARG A 185 -16.77 17.78 8.24
CA ARG A 185 -16.65 19.16 8.74
C ARG A 185 -17.24 20.13 7.72
N ASP A 186 -17.30 21.40 8.08
CA ASP A 186 -17.72 22.50 7.23
C ASP A 186 -16.59 23.10 6.37
N SER A 187 -15.37 22.58 6.52
CA SER A 187 -14.15 23.09 5.89
C SER A 187 -13.14 21.98 5.62
N LEU A 188 -12.34 22.13 4.57
CA LEU A 188 -11.26 21.20 4.21
C LEU A 188 -10.02 21.44 5.08
N ARG A 189 -9.31 20.35 5.40
CA ARG A 189 -7.94 20.41 5.95
C ARG A 189 -6.90 20.65 4.84
N ALA A 190 -7.26 20.41 3.58
CA ALA A 190 -6.41 20.64 2.42
C ALA A 190 -5.79 22.05 2.41
N SER A 191 -4.61 22.17 1.81
CA SER A 191 -3.96 23.44 1.55
C SER A 191 -4.90 24.41 0.82
N LYS A 192 -4.76 25.71 1.11
CA LYS A 192 -5.69 26.74 0.62
C LYS A 192 -5.87 26.71 -0.90
N ILE A 193 -4.78 26.54 -1.64
CA ILE A 193 -4.79 26.48 -3.11
C ILE A 193 -5.56 25.25 -3.62
N MET A 194 -5.40 24.10 -2.95
CA MET A 194 -6.10 22.88 -3.32
C MET A 194 -7.60 22.98 -3.02
N ALA A 195 -7.95 23.51 -1.84
CA ALA A 195 -9.33 23.80 -1.50
C ALA A 195 -9.98 24.75 -2.52
N GLU A 196 -9.32 25.87 -2.88
CA GLU A 196 -9.82 26.81 -3.89
C GLU A 196 -10.05 26.15 -5.26
N ARG A 197 -9.11 25.31 -5.71
CA ARG A 197 -9.26 24.54 -6.96
C ARG A 197 -10.50 23.65 -6.92
N ALA A 198 -10.71 22.93 -5.82
CA ALA A 198 -11.89 22.07 -5.65
C ALA A 198 -13.19 22.88 -5.71
N HIS A 199 -13.26 24.02 -5.02
CA HIS A 199 -14.43 24.90 -5.03
C HIS A 199 -14.71 25.53 -6.40
N SER A 200 -13.67 25.80 -7.18
CA SER A 200 -13.79 26.38 -8.52
C SER A 200 -14.18 25.38 -9.62
N ASN A 201 -14.11 24.07 -9.34
CA ASN A 201 -14.39 23.04 -10.34
C ASN A 201 -15.90 22.76 -10.41
N PRO A 202 -16.57 23.02 -11.55
CA PRO A 202 -18.02 22.88 -11.66
C PRO A 202 -18.53 21.44 -11.56
N LYS A 203 -17.65 20.44 -11.70
CA LYS A 203 -18.00 19.02 -11.51
C LYS A 203 -17.94 18.60 -10.04
N ILE A 204 -17.31 19.37 -9.16
CA ILE A 204 -17.18 19.05 -7.75
C ILE A 204 -18.31 19.69 -6.95
N LYS A 205 -19.02 18.87 -6.19
CA LYS A 205 -20.02 19.30 -5.20
C LYS A 205 -19.56 18.88 -3.81
N PHE A 206 -20.03 19.56 -2.78
CA PHE A 206 -19.68 19.23 -1.39
C PHE A 206 -20.92 18.81 -0.60
N ALA A 207 -20.81 17.67 0.07
CA ALA A 207 -21.68 17.27 1.17
C ALA A 207 -20.93 17.54 2.49
N TRP A 208 -21.06 18.77 2.99
CA TRP A 208 -20.44 19.20 4.25
C TRP A 208 -21.13 18.62 5.46
N ASN A 209 -20.41 18.61 6.58
CA ASN A 209 -20.89 18.10 7.87
C ASN A 209 -21.54 16.72 7.75
N SER A 210 -21.06 15.90 6.82
CA SER A 210 -21.69 14.64 6.45
C SER A 210 -20.68 13.50 6.48
N GLU A 211 -21.14 12.33 6.92
CA GLU A 211 -20.42 11.07 6.84
C GLU A 211 -21.28 10.02 6.13
N VAL A 212 -20.62 9.04 5.51
CA VAL A 212 -21.31 7.88 4.94
C VAL A 212 -21.68 6.96 6.10
N SER A 213 -22.96 6.70 6.29
CA SER A 213 -23.44 5.77 7.32
C SER A 213 -23.80 4.40 6.76
N GLU A 214 -24.13 4.32 5.46
CA GLU A 214 -24.50 3.07 4.78
C GLU A 214 -24.10 3.14 3.30
N ILE A 215 -23.73 1.99 2.71
CA ILE A 215 -23.43 1.84 1.29
C ILE A 215 -24.47 0.90 0.69
N HIS A 216 -25.16 1.34 -0.36
CA HIS A 216 -26.25 0.58 -0.97
C HIS A 216 -25.83 -0.03 -2.30
N GLY A 217 -26.30 -1.25 -2.57
CA GLY A 217 -26.08 -1.94 -3.84
C GLY A 217 -26.07 -3.46 -3.68
N GLU A 218 -26.71 -4.19 -4.60
CA GLU A 218 -26.66 -5.66 -4.63
C GLU A 218 -25.33 -6.14 -5.21
N ALA A 219 -25.18 -6.07 -6.54
CA ALA A 219 -23.95 -6.48 -7.24
C ALA A 219 -22.92 -5.34 -7.39
N LYS A 220 -23.37 -4.09 -7.33
CA LYS A 220 -22.53 -2.89 -7.44
C LYS A 220 -23.14 -1.73 -6.67
N VAL A 221 -22.32 -0.76 -6.28
CA VAL A 221 -22.78 0.47 -5.60
C VAL A 221 -23.86 1.18 -6.43
N SER A 222 -24.94 1.60 -5.76
CA SER A 222 -26.05 2.35 -6.34
C SER A 222 -26.38 3.64 -5.58
N ALA A 223 -26.03 3.73 -4.30
CA ALA A 223 -26.20 4.93 -3.48
C ALA A 223 -25.40 4.83 -2.17
N VAL A 224 -25.34 5.94 -1.43
CA VAL A 224 -24.93 5.97 -0.02
C VAL A 224 -25.95 6.72 0.83
N THR A 225 -26.09 6.32 2.10
CA THR A 225 -26.77 7.16 3.11
C THR A 225 -25.74 8.13 3.69
N LEU A 226 -26.02 9.42 3.58
CA LEU A 226 -25.29 10.47 4.27
C LEU A 226 -25.99 10.76 5.60
N ARG A 227 -25.23 10.78 6.69
CA ARG A 227 -25.68 11.27 8.00
C ARG A 227 -25.00 12.60 8.30
N ASN A 228 -25.78 13.63 8.58
CA ASN A 228 -25.25 14.91 9.03
C ASN A 228 -24.78 14.78 10.48
N VAL A 229 -23.52 15.15 10.76
CA VAL A 229 -22.89 14.96 12.07
C VAL A 229 -23.37 15.96 13.12
N ASN A 230 -24.02 17.05 12.72
CA ASN A 230 -24.50 18.10 13.63
C ASN A 230 -25.90 17.81 14.17
N ASP A 231 -26.80 17.30 13.33
CA ASP A 231 -28.22 17.09 13.69
C ASP A 231 -28.69 15.64 13.55
N GLY A 232 -27.85 14.74 13.03
CA GLY A 232 -28.17 13.34 12.83
C GLY A 232 -29.14 13.05 11.68
N SER A 233 -29.57 14.08 10.92
CA SER A 233 -30.45 13.91 9.78
C SER A 233 -29.78 13.05 8.70
N THR A 234 -30.59 12.25 8.00
CA THR A 234 -30.09 11.36 6.94
C THR A 234 -30.66 11.75 5.59
N SER A 235 -29.87 11.51 4.54
CA SER A 235 -30.28 11.67 3.15
C SER A 235 -29.61 10.62 2.28
N THR A 236 -30.25 10.26 1.17
CA THR A 236 -29.68 9.32 0.20
C THR A 236 -29.00 10.09 -0.93
N LEU A 237 -27.76 9.73 -1.25
CA LEU A 237 -27.02 10.24 -2.40
C LEU A 237 -26.87 9.12 -3.43
N PRO A 238 -27.58 9.18 -4.58
CA PRO A 238 -27.36 8.25 -5.68
C PRO A 238 -25.97 8.44 -6.26
N ILE A 239 -25.19 7.35 -6.30
CA ILE A 239 -23.85 7.29 -6.89
C ILE A 239 -23.61 5.91 -7.47
N THR A 240 -22.67 5.83 -8.40
CA THR A 240 -22.21 4.57 -8.99
C THR A 240 -20.86 4.12 -8.45
N GLY A 241 -20.10 5.04 -7.83
CA GLY A 241 -18.79 4.79 -7.26
C GLY A 241 -18.53 5.64 -6.01
N LEU A 242 -17.90 5.03 -5.01
CA LEU A 242 -17.49 5.61 -3.74
C LEU A 242 -15.97 5.42 -3.59
N PHE A 243 -15.23 6.53 -3.58
CA PHE A 243 -13.79 6.55 -3.37
C PHE A 243 -13.48 7.00 -1.94
N VAL A 244 -12.80 6.16 -1.17
CA VAL A 244 -12.49 6.42 0.25
C VAL A 244 -11.05 6.94 0.37
N ALA A 245 -10.92 8.27 0.51
CA ALA A 245 -9.63 8.99 0.53
C ALA A 245 -9.34 9.61 1.91
N ILE A 246 -9.45 8.80 2.98
CA ILE A 246 -9.28 9.24 4.38
C ILE A 246 -7.89 8.96 4.98
N GLY A 247 -6.95 8.57 4.12
CA GLY A 247 -5.55 8.32 4.47
C GLY A 247 -5.17 6.84 4.43
N HIS A 248 -3.91 6.56 4.71
CA HIS A 248 -3.35 5.21 4.79
C HIS A 248 -2.57 5.09 6.10
N ASP A 249 -2.43 3.86 6.58
CA ASP A 249 -1.64 3.52 7.74
C ASP A 249 -0.46 2.64 7.30
N PRO A 250 0.78 3.17 7.27
CA PRO A 250 1.96 2.36 6.96
C PRO A 250 2.14 1.27 8.03
N ARG A 251 2.47 0.05 7.60
CA ARG A 251 2.63 -1.12 8.49
C ARG A 251 3.95 -1.06 9.24
N ASN A 252 4.03 -0.20 10.24
CA ASN A 252 5.25 0.08 11.01
C ASN A 252 5.29 -0.61 12.38
N GLU A 253 4.28 -1.41 12.73
CA GLU A 253 4.06 -1.95 14.07
C GLU A 253 5.25 -2.75 14.63
N LEU A 254 5.98 -3.45 13.75
CA LEU A 254 7.15 -4.26 14.10
C LEU A 254 8.44 -3.44 14.27
N VAL A 255 8.48 -2.22 13.73
CA VAL A 255 9.70 -1.39 13.68
C VAL A 255 9.57 -0.09 14.47
N LYS A 256 8.36 0.18 14.98
CA LYS A 256 8.07 1.30 15.86
C LYS A 256 9.01 1.27 17.05
N ASN A 257 9.65 2.41 17.33
CA ASN A 257 10.69 2.61 18.34
C ASN A 257 12.11 2.07 18.01
N GLN A 258 12.31 1.42 16.85
CA GLN A 258 13.64 1.02 16.36
C GLN A 258 14.09 1.87 15.17
N ILE A 259 13.15 2.15 14.27
CA ILE A 259 13.38 2.91 13.04
C ILE A 259 12.75 4.30 13.14
N SER A 260 13.42 5.30 12.57
CA SER A 260 12.89 6.65 12.47
C SER A 260 11.66 6.70 11.57
N LEU A 261 10.58 7.31 12.07
CA LEU A 261 9.33 7.49 11.36
C LEU A 261 9.04 8.98 11.21
N ASP A 262 8.30 9.36 10.17
CA ASP A 262 7.73 10.70 10.05
C ASP A 262 6.52 10.88 10.98
N SER A 263 5.89 12.06 10.93
CA SER A 263 4.71 12.38 11.75
C SER A 263 3.45 11.58 11.38
N GLU A 264 3.41 10.96 10.20
CA GLU A 264 2.30 10.14 9.72
C GLU A 264 2.56 8.63 9.90
N GLY A 265 3.76 8.26 10.36
CA GLY A 265 4.17 6.90 10.67
C GLY A 265 4.94 6.20 9.54
N TYR A 266 5.26 6.87 8.43
CA TYR A 266 6.04 6.27 7.35
C TYR A 266 7.50 6.14 7.77
N VAL A 267 8.15 5.06 7.32
CA VAL A 267 9.57 4.83 7.60
C VAL A 267 10.41 5.86 6.84
N LEU A 268 11.30 6.55 7.55
CA LEU A 268 12.24 7.49 6.95
C LEU A 268 13.45 6.73 6.38
N VAL A 269 13.85 7.12 5.17
CA VAL A 269 15.04 6.60 4.48
C VAL A 269 15.93 7.73 3.98
N GLU A 270 17.21 7.43 3.77
CA GLU A 270 18.19 8.36 3.20
C GLU A 270 17.97 8.54 1.69
N GLU A 271 17.00 9.37 1.29
CA GLU A 271 16.76 9.64 -0.14
C GLU A 271 18.03 10.15 -0.84
N ARG A 272 18.43 9.63 -2.01
CA ARG A 272 17.72 8.76 -2.97
C ARG A 272 17.95 7.24 -2.79
N SER A 273 18.45 6.83 -1.65
CA SER A 273 18.67 5.43 -1.25
C SER A 273 17.49 4.90 -0.40
N THR A 274 17.51 3.62 -0.07
CA THR A 274 16.49 2.93 0.77
C THR A 274 16.98 2.65 2.19
N ARG A 275 18.19 3.10 2.54
CA ARG A 275 18.79 2.93 3.88
C ARG A 275 17.97 3.62 4.95
N THR A 276 17.70 2.92 6.04
CA THR A 276 17.09 3.47 7.25
C THR A 276 18.17 4.00 8.21
N ASN A 277 17.78 4.47 9.40
CA ASN A 277 18.72 4.84 10.46
C ASN A 277 19.51 3.63 11.06
N LEU A 278 19.17 2.40 10.70
CA LEU A 278 19.84 1.18 11.16
C LEU A 278 20.66 0.53 10.03
N SER A 279 21.94 0.26 10.33
CA SER A 279 22.87 -0.32 9.36
C SER A 279 22.47 -1.73 8.91
N GLY A 280 22.38 -1.92 7.59
CA GLY A 280 21.91 -3.17 6.98
C GLY A 280 20.40 -3.37 7.05
N VAL A 281 19.63 -2.31 7.31
CA VAL A 281 18.16 -2.31 7.26
C VAL A 281 17.69 -1.30 6.22
N PHE A 282 16.90 -1.79 5.27
CA PHE A 282 16.40 -1.03 4.13
C PHE A 282 14.88 -1.05 4.14
N ALA A 283 14.22 -0.01 3.61
CA ALA A 283 12.78 0.06 3.52
C ALA A 283 12.33 0.55 2.14
N CYS A 284 11.23 0.00 1.63
CA CYS A 284 10.76 0.28 0.27
C CYS A 284 9.23 0.12 0.13
N GLY A 285 8.72 0.52 -1.04
CA GLY A 285 7.30 0.55 -1.35
C GLY A 285 6.52 1.52 -0.47
N ASP A 286 5.23 1.25 -0.32
CA ASP A 286 4.29 2.12 0.40
C ASP A 286 4.57 2.24 1.91
N LEU A 287 5.55 1.49 2.44
CA LEU A 287 6.02 1.67 3.82
C LEU A 287 6.78 2.99 4.02
N VAL A 288 7.42 3.48 2.95
CA VAL A 288 8.18 4.75 2.93
C VAL A 288 7.51 5.79 2.03
N ASP A 289 6.69 5.37 1.06
CA ASP A 289 6.08 6.23 0.06
C ASP A 289 4.64 6.62 0.43
N HIS A 290 4.47 7.83 0.95
CA HIS A 290 3.15 8.44 1.16
C HIS A 290 2.69 9.31 -0.02
N THR A 291 3.48 9.40 -1.10
CA THR A 291 3.26 10.31 -2.23
C THR A 291 2.67 9.59 -3.44
N TYR A 292 3.37 8.58 -3.97
CA TYR A 292 2.97 7.94 -5.23
C TYR A 292 2.06 6.73 -5.03
N ARG A 293 2.45 5.79 -4.14
CA ARG A 293 1.64 4.61 -3.76
C ARG A 293 1.10 3.84 -4.97
N GLN A 294 2.00 3.47 -5.87
CA GLN A 294 1.68 2.69 -7.07
C GLN A 294 2.50 1.41 -7.09
N ALA A 295 1.93 0.34 -7.66
CA ALA A 295 2.61 -0.94 -7.78
C ALA A 295 3.97 -0.83 -8.50
N ILE A 296 4.06 0.03 -9.52
CA ILE A 296 5.29 0.24 -10.28
C ILE A 296 6.35 1.06 -9.52
N THR A 297 5.96 2.04 -8.69
CA THR A 297 6.90 2.77 -7.83
C THR A 297 7.38 1.88 -6.69
N ALA A 298 6.49 1.04 -6.15
CA ALA A 298 6.82 0.02 -5.17
C ALA A 298 7.81 -1.01 -5.73
N ALA A 299 7.58 -1.54 -6.93
CA ALA A 299 8.52 -2.44 -7.61
C ALA A 299 9.89 -1.76 -7.83
N GLY A 300 9.90 -0.52 -8.31
CA GLY A 300 11.12 0.27 -8.51
C GLY A 300 11.93 0.45 -7.22
N SER A 301 11.28 0.82 -6.12
CA SER A 301 11.96 0.95 -4.81
C SER A 301 12.39 -0.39 -4.21
N GLY A 302 11.68 -1.48 -4.48
CA GLY A 302 12.13 -2.84 -4.15
C GLY A 302 13.43 -3.23 -4.84
N CYS A 303 13.60 -2.86 -6.11
CA CYS A 303 14.87 -2.99 -6.83
C CYS A 303 15.98 -2.16 -6.18
N GLN A 304 15.70 -0.90 -5.82
CA GLN A 304 16.67 -0.06 -5.11
C GLN A 304 17.12 -0.69 -3.78
N ALA A 305 16.19 -1.22 -2.99
CA ALA A 305 16.49 -1.89 -1.73
C ALA A 305 17.36 -3.14 -1.88
N ALA A 306 17.11 -3.94 -2.91
CA ALA A 306 17.97 -5.10 -3.21
C ALA A 306 19.40 -4.69 -3.55
N LEU A 307 19.57 -3.65 -4.37
CA LEU A 307 20.89 -3.15 -4.78
C LEU A 307 21.64 -2.47 -3.61
N ASP A 308 20.93 -1.75 -2.74
CA ASP A 308 21.52 -1.16 -1.54
C ASP A 308 21.96 -2.25 -0.55
N ALA A 309 21.15 -3.31 -0.38
CA ALA A 309 21.50 -4.47 0.44
C ALA A 309 22.70 -5.24 -0.11
N GLU A 310 22.75 -5.50 -1.42
CA GLU A 310 23.89 -6.14 -2.09
C GLU A 310 25.19 -5.36 -1.83
N ARG A 311 25.18 -4.04 -2.05
CA ARG A 311 26.35 -3.18 -1.82
C ARG A 311 26.82 -3.18 -0.38
N PHE A 312 25.87 -3.13 0.56
CA PHE A 312 26.13 -3.22 1.99
C PHE A 312 26.84 -4.54 2.34
N LEU A 313 26.32 -5.67 1.83
CA LEU A 313 26.90 -7.00 2.07
C LEU A 313 28.28 -7.16 1.43
N ALA A 314 28.53 -6.49 0.30
CA ALA A 314 29.85 -6.44 -0.35
C ALA A 314 30.86 -5.53 0.37
N GLY A 315 30.48 -4.81 1.43
CA GLY A 315 31.34 -3.86 2.14
C GLY A 315 31.65 -2.58 1.34
N SER A 316 30.87 -2.30 0.30
CA SER A 316 31.00 -1.10 -0.53
C SER A 316 30.05 -0.03 0.01
N HIS A 317 30.58 0.88 0.82
CA HIS A 317 29.83 2.01 1.39
C HIS A 317 29.81 3.23 0.47
#